data_AF-A0A1B1E3M6-F1
#
_entry.id   AF-A0A1B1E3M6-F1
#
_cell.length_a   1.000
_cell.length_b   1.000
_cell.length_c   1.000
_cell.angle_alpha   90.00
_cell.angle_beta   90.00
_cell.angle_gamma   90.00
#
_symmetry.space_group_name_H-M   'P 1'
#
loop_
_entity.id
_entity.type
_entity.pdbx_description
1 polymer ?
#
loop_
_entity_poly.entity_id
_entity_poly.type
_entity_poly.pdbx_seq_one_letter_code
_entity_poly.pdbx_strand_id
1 'polypeptide(L)'
;LIKSHKGEDMGLWVYYLFFVFYSVRSLCVKEVKRPERMMKMNVFLLLAIVFSFLGFSGAQHKNGMTGGNSEQKLQVISSAKDLITKIDAEPVKSQYVTYIYHSSICAYCSKVTDAIKDNENVEIIKFHEDSNVEELIKTEKPIVVLMKNIHNGSSINRSIFFSELKEKGGKVQVPALGIDDCIMYESDEIIKFYKHLIEKVEGGDGDSEDSQEE
;
A
#
# COMPACT_ATOMS: atom_id res chain seq x y z
N LEU A 1 8.01 -31.76 7.09
CA LEU A 1 7.18 -32.16 8.25
C LEU A 1 7.23 -31.04 9.28
N ILE A 2 6.36 -30.03 9.12
CA ILE A 2 6.18 -28.96 10.12
C ILE A 2 4.72 -29.04 10.57
N LYS A 3 4.56 -29.10 11.89
CA LYS A 3 3.40 -29.54 12.63
C LYS A 3 2.42 -28.38 12.79
N SER A 4 1.18 -28.63 12.36
CA SER A 4 0.00 -27.78 12.54
C SER A 4 -0.26 -27.50 14.03
N HIS A 5 -0.25 -26.24 14.45
CA HIS A 5 -0.79 -25.78 15.73
C HIS A 5 -2.19 -25.23 15.46
N LYS A 6 -3.19 -26.10 15.60
CA LYS A 6 -4.61 -25.76 15.57
C LYS A 6 -5.19 -26.21 16.90
N GLY A 7 -5.53 -25.27 17.78
CA GLY A 7 -6.34 -25.59 18.95
C GLY A 7 -6.09 -24.74 20.18
N GLU A 8 -6.56 -23.48 20.18
CA GLU A 8 -6.76 -22.71 21.43
C GLU A 8 -8.07 -21.89 21.47
N ASP A 9 -9.04 -22.11 20.56
CA ASP A 9 -10.32 -21.36 20.58
C ASP A 9 -11.55 -22.17 21.06
N MET A 10 -11.39 -23.45 21.39
CA MET A 10 -12.51 -24.30 21.83
C MET A 10 -12.83 -24.15 23.32
N GLY A 11 -11.90 -23.60 24.12
CA GLY A 11 -12.10 -23.45 25.56
C GLY A 11 -13.16 -22.41 25.91
N LEU A 12 -13.11 -21.23 25.29
CA LEU A 12 -13.95 -20.09 25.66
C LEU A 12 -15.43 -20.31 25.34
N TRP A 13 -15.72 -20.97 24.21
CA TRP A 13 -17.08 -21.29 23.78
C TRP A 13 -17.77 -22.32 24.69
N VAL A 14 -17.00 -23.29 25.17
CA VAL A 14 -17.51 -24.30 26.12
C VAL A 14 -17.84 -23.65 27.47
N TYR A 15 -16.98 -22.76 27.97
CA TYR A 15 -17.27 -21.96 29.17
C TYR A 15 -18.52 -21.08 29.00
N TYR A 16 -18.70 -20.46 27.84
CA TYR A 16 -19.86 -19.63 27.56
C TYR A 16 -21.16 -20.45 27.54
N LEU A 17 -21.16 -21.62 26.90
CA LEU A 17 -22.30 -22.54 26.91
C LEU A 17 -22.64 -22.99 28.33
N PHE A 18 -21.65 -23.40 29.13
CA PHE A 18 -21.88 -23.77 30.54
C PHE A 18 -22.43 -22.61 31.36
N PHE A 19 -21.96 -21.38 31.16
CA PHE A 19 -22.45 -20.19 31.87
C PHE A 19 -23.91 -19.87 31.51
N VAL A 20 -24.28 -19.96 30.23
CA VAL A 20 -25.66 -19.76 29.77
C VAL A 20 -26.58 -20.85 30.33
N PHE A 21 -26.19 -22.12 30.23
CA PHE A 21 -26.99 -23.22 30.78
C PHE A 21 -27.13 -23.14 32.31
N TYR A 22 -26.07 -22.78 33.04
CA TYR A 22 -26.12 -22.61 34.49
C TYR A 22 -27.03 -21.45 34.90
N SER A 23 -26.97 -20.32 34.18
CA SER A 23 -27.84 -19.16 34.42
C SER A 23 -29.32 -19.50 34.19
N VAL A 24 -29.63 -20.20 33.09
CA VAL A 24 -30.99 -20.65 32.80
C VAL A 24 -31.49 -21.66 33.84
N ARG A 25 -30.64 -22.60 34.29
CA ARG A 25 -31.03 -23.56 35.33
C ARG A 25 -31.27 -22.91 36.70
N SER A 26 -30.46 -21.89 37.05
CA SER A 26 -30.62 -21.13 38.28
C SER A 26 -31.93 -20.32 38.28
N LEU A 27 -32.40 -19.87 37.10
CA LEU A 27 -33.71 -19.22 36.92
C LEU A 27 -34.90 -20.20 37.03
N CYS A 28 -34.74 -21.47 36.67
CA CYS A 28 -35.84 -22.46 36.74
C CYS A 28 -36.04 -23.10 38.13
N VAL A 29 -35.16 -22.85 39.12
CA VAL A 29 -35.24 -23.48 40.46
C VAL A 29 -35.93 -22.60 41.51
N LYS A 30 -36.46 -21.44 41.15
CA LYS A 30 -37.08 -20.51 42.12
C LYS A 30 -38.49 -20.05 41.74
N GLU A 31 -39.38 -21.02 41.58
CA GLU A 31 -40.83 -20.82 41.54
C GLU A 31 -41.45 -21.29 42.86
N VAL A 32 -41.31 -20.51 43.95
CA VAL A 32 -42.31 -20.44 45.04
C VAL A 32 -42.28 -19.06 45.70
N LYS A 33 -43.43 -18.36 45.56
CA LYS A 33 -43.94 -17.18 46.29
C LYS A 33 -43.37 -15.78 45.96
N ARG A 34 -44.25 -14.99 45.31
CA ARG A 34 -44.20 -13.53 45.05
C ARG A 34 -43.82 -12.68 46.29
N PRO A 35 -43.19 -11.52 46.07
CA PRO A 35 -43.99 -10.28 45.99
C PRO A 35 -43.67 -9.43 44.75
N GLU A 36 -44.70 -8.75 44.24
CA GLU A 36 -44.80 -8.02 42.96
C GLU A 36 -43.84 -6.83 42.73
N ARG A 37 -42.77 -6.69 43.53
CA ARG A 37 -41.74 -5.65 43.35
C ARG A 37 -40.45 -6.13 42.69
N MET A 38 -40.24 -7.45 42.55
CA MET A 38 -39.00 -8.01 41.98
C MET A 38 -39.11 -8.41 40.49
N MET A 39 -40.30 -8.40 39.88
CA MET A 39 -40.44 -8.65 38.44
C MET A 39 -39.94 -7.48 37.57
N LYS A 40 -39.99 -6.25 38.08
CA LYS A 40 -39.51 -5.07 37.33
C LYS A 40 -38.00 -5.14 37.09
N MET A 41 -37.19 -5.57 38.05
CA MET A 41 -35.73 -5.56 37.91
C MET A 41 -35.20 -6.59 36.91
N ASN A 42 -35.85 -7.77 36.79
CA ASN A 42 -35.46 -8.81 35.82
C ASN A 42 -35.92 -8.51 34.39
N VAL A 43 -37.08 -7.87 34.20
CA VAL A 43 -37.52 -7.42 32.87
C VAL A 43 -36.66 -6.27 32.35
N PHE A 44 -36.23 -5.35 33.22
CA PHE A 44 -35.28 -4.29 32.86
C PHE A 44 -33.91 -4.84 32.46
N LEU A 45 -33.43 -5.90 33.13
CA LEU A 45 -32.13 -6.52 32.82
C LEU A 45 -32.16 -7.29 31.48
N LEU A 46 -33.28 -7.96 31.17
CA LEU A 46 -33.50 -8.61 29.87
C LEU A 46 -33.70 -7.60 28.74
N LEU A 47 -34.44 -6.50 28.97
CA LEU A 47 -34.56 -5.41 28.00
C LEU A 47 -33.22 -4.71 27.75
N ALA A 48 -32.38 -4.51 28.76
CA ALA A 48 -31.05 -3.93 28.60
C ALA A 48 -30.15 -4.81 27.71
N ILE A 49 -30.18 -6.14 27.88
CA ILE A 49 -29.43 -7.07 27.02
C ILE A 49 -29.94 -7.00 25.57
N VAL A 50 -31.25 -6.93 25.35
CA VAL A 50 -31.82 -6.81 24.00
C VAL A 50 -31.51 -5.43 23.37
N PHE A 51 -31.52 -4.34 24.14
CA PHE A 51 -31.11 -3.01 23.66
C PHE A 51 -29.60 -2.88 23.42
N SER A 52 -28.76 -3.66 24.10
CA SER A 52 -27.33 -3.76 23.75
C SER A 52 -27.09 -4.41 22.37
N PHE A 53 -28.00 -5.27 21.89
CA PHE A 53 -27.92 -5.87 20.55
C PHE A 53 -28.68 -5.11 19.46
N LEU A 54 -29.64 -4.23 19.82
CA LEU A 54 -30.39 -3.39 18.87
C LEU A 54 -29.89 -1.93 18.79
N GLY A 55 -28.96 -1.52 19.66
CA GLY A 55 -28.45 -0.15 19.79
C GLY A 55 -27.16 0.17 19.01
N PHE A 56 -26.73 -0.65 18.05
CA PHE A 56 -25.58 -0.34 17.18
C PHE A 56 -25.93 -0.38 15.69
N SER A 57 -27.12 0.13 15.35
CA SER A 57 -27.51 0.41 13.96
C SER A 57 -28.23 1.75 13.94
N GLY A 58 -27.47 2.83 13.73
CA GLY A 58 -28.05 4.15 13.44
C GLY A 58 -27.47 5.33 14.20
N ALA A 59 -26.15 5.53 14.13
CA ALA A 59 -25.49 6.85 14.10
C ALA A 59 -23.96 6.66 14.04
N GLN A 60 -23.46 6.02 12.97
CA GLN A 60 -22.04 6.13 12.66
C GLN A 60 -21.84 7.34 11.74
N HIS A 61 -21.27 8.39 12.31
CA HIS A 61 -20.31 9.22 11.58
C HIS A 61 -19.35 8.26 10.85
N LYS A 62 -19.21 8.48 9.55
CA LYS A 62 -18.29 7.74 8.68
C LYS A 62 -16.88 7.79 9.25
N ASN A 63 -16.48 6.75 9.98
CA ASN A 63 -15.11 6.31 10.21
C ASN A 63 -15.16 4.79 10.23
N GLY A 64 -15.29 4.22 9.03
CA GLY A 64 -15.24 2.79 8.82
C GLY A 64 -13.81 2.30 9.00
N MET A 65 -13.55 1.69 10.16
CA MET A 65 -12.54 0.64 10.31
C MET A 65 -13.05 -0.59 9.55
N THR A 66 -12.65 -0.69 8.29
CA THR A 66 -12.59 -1.94 7.52
C THR A 66 -11.17 -2.03 7.00
N GLY A 67 -10.36 -2.83 7.69
CA GLY A 67 -9.00 -3.18 7.29
C GLY A 67 -9.02 -4.05 6.04
N GLY A 68 -9.13 -3.41 4.88
CA GLY A 68 -8.47 -3.82 3.66
C GLY A 68 -7.61 -2.62 3.27
N ASN A 69 -6.30 -2.81 3.11
CA ASN A 69 -5.42 -1.74 2.65
C ASN A 69 -5.85 -1.43 1.21
N SER A 70 -6.78 -0.50 1.01
CA SER A 70 -7.13 -0.07 -0.35
C SER A 70 -5.88 0.57 -0.90
N GLU A 71 -5.24 -0.02 -1.90
CA GLU A 71 -4.05 0.57 -2.50
C GLU A 71 -4.40 1.99 -2.93
N GLN A 72 -3.72 2.97 -2.35
CA GLN A 72 -4.01 4.37 -2.62
C GLN A 72 -3.64 4.67 -4.07
N LYS A 73 -4.59 5.24 -4.81
CA LYS A 73 -4.37 5.65 -6.20
C LYS A 73 -3.26 6.71 -6.26
N LEU A 74 -2.26 6.49 -7.12
CA LEU A 74 -1.16 7.42 -7.33
C LEU A 74 -1.65 8.68 -8.04
N GLN A 75 -1.00 9.80 -7.73
CA GLN A 75 -1.26 11.06 -8.41
C GLN A 75 -0.68 11.02 -9.83
N VAL A 76 -1.56 11.12 -10.83
CA VAL A 76 -1.12 11.20 -12.24
C VAL A 76 -0.54 12.59 -12.52
N ILE A 77 0.71 12.64 -12.97
CA ILE A 77 1.39 13.85 -13.42
C ILE A 77 1.66 13.75 -14.92
N SER A 78 1.26 14.78 -15.68
CA SER A 78 1.41 14.81 -17.13
C SER A 78 2.68 15.48 -17.63
N SER A 79 3.37 16.28 -16.80
CA SER A 79 4.59 16.99 -17.20
C SER A 79 5.77 16.70 -16.28
N ALA A 80 6.96 16.58 -16.89
CA ALA A 80 8.23 16.48 -16.19
C ALA A 80 8.43 17.63 -15.20
N LYS A 81 8.07 18.86 -15.60
CA LYS A 81 8.24 20.06 -14.77
C LYS A 81 7.53 19.94 -13.42
N ASP A 82 6.30 19.45 -13.43
CA ASP A 82 5.48 19.33 -12.23
C ASP A 82 6.02 18.23 -11.30
N LEU A 83 6.53 17.14 -11.86
CA LEU A 83 7.16 16.06 -11.09
C LEU A 83 8.50 16.54 -10.51
N ILE A 84 9.35 17.17 -11.32
CA ILE A 84 10.64 17.74 -10.91
C ILE A 84 10.45 18.72 -9.75
N THR A 85 9.50 19.65 -9.87
CA THR A 85 9.22 20.64 -8.82
C THR A 85 8.89 19.99 -7.47
N LYS A 86 8.20 18.84 -7.48
CA LYS A 86 7.91 18.09 -6.24
C LYS A 86 9.13 17.40 -5.67
N ILE A 87 9.90 16.72 -6.53
CA ILE A 87 11.10 15.99 -6.12
C ILE A 87 12.20 16.95 -5.63
N ASP A 88 12.28 18.15 -6.20
CA ASP A 88 13.25 19.17 -5.80
C ASP A 88 12.83 19.95 -4.55
N ALA A 89 11.54 19.93 -4.18
CA ALA A 89 11.08 20.50 -2.93
C ALA A 89 11.47 19.63 -1.71
N GLU A 90 11.78 18.36 -1.94
CA GLU A 90 12.27 17.44 -0.90
C GLU A 90 13.80 17.57 -0.73
N PRO A 91 14.33 17.31 0.49
CA PRO A 91 15.77 17.24 0.70
C PRO A 91 16.42 16.24 -0.26
N VAL A 92 17.66 16.52 -0.66
CA VAL A 92 18.42 15.64 -1.56
C VAL A 92 18.49 14.23 -0.95
N LYS A 93 17.91 13.26 -1.66
CA LYS A 93 17.96 11.84 -1.30
C LYS A 93 19.32 11.29 -1.70
N SER A 94 19.92 10.46 -0.85
CA SER A 94 21.15 9.73 -1.20
C SER A 94 20.94 8.74 -2.36
N GLN A 95 19.69 8.29 -2.54
CA GLN A 95 19.30 7.40 -3.62
C GLN A 95 17.84 7.65 -4.01
N TYR A 96 17.58 7.71 -5.32
CA TYR A 96 16.27 7.79 -5.91
C TYR A 96 15.87 6.41 -6.44
N VAL A 97 14.82 5.83 -5.88
CA VAL A 97 14.25 4.56 -6.34
C VAL A 97 13.00 4.85 -7.15
N THR A 98 13.02 4.45 -8.42
CA THR A 98 11.91 4.62 -9.35
C THR A 98 11.43 3.28 -9.86
N TYR A 99 10.19 3.25 -10.35
CA TYR A 99 9.58 2.09 -10.98
C TYR A 99 9.24 2.43 -12.42
N ILE A 100 9.66 1.60 -13.38
CA ILE A 100 9.17 1.71 -14.76
C ILE A 100 8.33 0.48 -15.07
N TYR A 101 7.03 0.69 -15.27
CA TYR A 101 6.17 -0.30 -15.88
C TYR A 101 6.41 -0.33 -17.38
N HIS A 102 6.75 -1.49 -17.90
CA HIS A 102 7.12 -1.66 -19.31
C HIS A 102 6.55 -2.94 -19.90
N SER A 103 6.64 -3.04 -21.22
CA SER A 103 6.38 -4.25 -22.00
C SER A 103 7.52 -4.43 -23.00
N SER A 104 7.91 -5.67 -23.28
CA SER A 104 8.98 -6.00 -24.24
C SER A 104 8.66 -5.61 -25.68
N ILE A 105 7.39 -5.44 -26.02
CA ILE A 105 6.91 -5.08 -27.38
C ILE A 105 6.56 -3.59 -27.53
N CYS A 106 6.89 -2.77 -26.53
CA CYS A 106 6.55 -1.36 -26.47
C CYS A 106 7.73 -0.50 -26.93
N ALA A 107 7.64 0.09 -28.13
CA ALA A 107 8.71 0.93 -28.68
C ALA A 107 9.04 2.17 -27.80
N TYR A 108 8.01 2.79 -27.21
CA TYR A 108 8.20 3.91 -26.28
C TYR A 108 8.91 3.49 -24.99
N CYS A 109 8.76 2.24 -24.56
CA CYS A 109 9.44 1.70 -23.39
C CYS A 109 10.93 1.50 -23.68
N SER A 110 11.27 1.01 -24.88
CA SER A 110 12.65 1.00 -25.38
C SER A 110 13.23 2.40 -25.43
N LYS A 111 12.50 3.38 -25.98
CA LYS A 111 12.93 4.79 -26.04
C LYS A 111 13.35 5.34 -24.66
N VAL A 112 12.54 5.08 -23.62
CA VAL A 112 12.87 5.50 -22.25
C VAL A 112 14.10 4.76 -21.74
N THR A 113 14.15 3.44 -21.88
CA THR A 113 15.25 2.61 -21.36
C THR A 113 16.57 2.96 -22.03
N ASP A 114 16.57 3.13 -23.35
CA ASP A 114 17.74 3.51 -24.15
C ASP A 114 18.28 4.89 -23.78
N ALA A 115 17.44 5.80 -23.27
CA ALA A 115 17.87 7.12 -22.84
C ALA A 115 18.64 7.12 -21.51
N ILE A 116 18.57 6.04 -20.72
CA ILE A 116 19.13 5.99 -19.36
C ILE A 116 20.09 4.82 -19.10
N LYS A 117 20.05 3.76 -19.91
CA LYS A 117 20.76 2.49 -19.63
C LYS A 117 22.29 2.58 -19.60
N ASP A 118 22.87 3.57 -20.28
CA ASP A 118 24.33 3.70 -20.44
C ASP A 118 24.92 4.76 -19.49
N ASN A 119 24.13 5.35 -18.59
CA ASN A 119 24.61 6.33 -17.62
C ASN A 119 25.17 5.65 -16.36
N GLU A 120 26.31 6.12 -15.86
CA GLU A 120 27.02 5.52 -14.73
C GLU A 120 26.30 5.67 -13.39
N ASN A 121 25.44 6.69 -13.27
CA ASN A 121 24.68 6.99 -12.06
C ASN A 121 23.36 6.20 -11.97
N VAL A 122 23.04 5.40 -12.99
CA VAL A 122 21.77 4.66 -13.09
C VAL A 122 22.01 3.15 -12.99
N GLU A 123 21.30 2.49 -12.08
CA GLU A 123 21.16 1.04 -12.03
C GLU A 123 19.78 0.62 -12.53
N ILE A 124 19.72 -0.23 -13.56
CA ILE A 124 18.45 -0.77 -14.08
C ILE A 124 18.33 -2.23 -13.67
N ILE A 125 17.32 -2.52 -12.84
CA ILE A 125 17.10 -3.84 -12.27
C ILE A 125 15.79 -4.40 -12.80
N LYS A 126 15.82 -5.63 -13.29
CA LYS A 126 14.58 -6.37 -13.63
C LYS A 126 13.89 -6.78 -12.34
N PHE A 127 12.69 -6.25 -12.11
CA PHE A 127 11.93 -6.52 -10.91
C PHE A 127 10.95 -7.68 -11.17
N HIS A 128 11.05 -8.72 -10.36
CA HIS A 128 10.18 -9.90 -10.41
C HIS A 128 9.20 -9.90 -9.23
N GLU A 129 8.13 -10.68 -9.34
CA GLU A 129 7.04 -10.72 -8.35
C GLU A 129 7.50 -11.17 -6.95
N ASP A 130 8.52 -12.02 -6.91
CA ASP A 130 9.16 -12.59 -5.73
C ASP A 130 10.42 -11.84 -5.29
N SER A 131 10.75 -10.71 -5.94
CA SER A 131 11.93 -9.92 -5.62
C SER A 131 11.80 -9.20 -4.28
N ASN A 132 12.86 -9.25 -3.48
CA ASN A 132 12.99 -8.46 -2.26
C ASN A 132 13.51 -7.06 -2.61
N VAL A 133 12.69 -6.02 -2.40
CA VAL A 133 13.05 -4.63 -2.77
C VAL A 133 14.28 -4.15 -1.99
N GLU A 134 14.34 -4.46 -0.69
CA GLU A 134 15.42 -4.02 0.20
C GLU A 134 16.78 -4.60 -0.20
N GLU A 135 16.81 -5.76 -0.85
CA GLU A 135 18.01 -6.35 -1.41
C GLU A 135 18.43 -5.69 -2.72
N LEU A 136 17.46 -5.38 -3.60
CA LEU A 136 17.73 -4.79 -4.91
C LEU A 136 18.24 -3.34 -4.85
N ILE A 137 17.86 -2.59 -3.81
CA ILE A 137 18.30 -1.19 -3.63
C ILE A 137 19.69 -1.07 -3.00
N LYS A 138 20.36 -2.18 -2.64
CA LYS A 138 21.73 -2.21 -2.11
C LYS A 138 22.76 -2.00 -3.22
N THR A 139 22.65 -0.89 -3.93
CA THR A 139 23.62 -0.44 -4.93
C THR A 139 24.17 0.92 -4.50
N GLU A 140 25.41 1.19 -4.88
CA GLU A 140 26.08 2.47 -4.64
C GLU A 140 25.59 3.56 -5.60
N LYS A 141 24.85 3.16 -6.66
CA LYS A 141 24.34 4.12 -7.64
C LYS A 141 23.21 4.98 -7.06
N PRO A 142 23.22 6.30 -7.33
CA PRO A 142 22.25 7.23 -6.78
C PRO A 142 20.87 7.12 -7.43
N ILE A 143 20.75 6.50 -8.62
CA ILE A 143 19.45 6.29 -9.27
C ILE A 143 19.24 4.79 -9.50
N VAL A 144 18.16 4.24 -8.96
CA VAL A 144 17.78 2.83 -9.10
C VAL A 144 16.43 2.73 -9.78
N VAL A 145 16.40 2.05 -10.92
CA VAL A 145 15.21 1.88 -11.74
C VAL A 145 14.76 0.43 -11.71
N LEU A 146 13.64 0.18 -11.04
CA LEU A 146 13.01 -1.12 -10.93
C LEU A 146 12.03 -1.34 -12.10
N MET A 147 12.44 -2.19 -13.04
CA MET A 147 11.69 -2.49 -14.26
C MET A 147 10.61 -3.53 -13.98
N LYS A 148 9.34 -3.10 -13.96
CA LYS A 148 8.15 -3.93 -13.77
C LYS A 148 7.53 -4.31 -15.10
N ASN A 149 7.69 -5.56 -15.54
CA ASN A 149 7.09 -6.03 -16.78
C ASN A 149 5.60 -6.34 -16.58
N ILE A 150 4.70 -5.70 -17.35
CA ILE A 150 3.25 -5.96 -17.26
C ILE A 150 2.83 -7.34 -17.81
N HIS A 151 3.78 -8.08 -18.38
CA HIS A 151 3.59 -9.46 -18.80
C HIS A 151 4.53 -10.43 -18.06
N ASN A 152 4.12 -11.70 -18.02
CA ASN A 152 4.91 -12.79 -17.44
C ASN A 152 6.07 -13.12 -18.37
N GLY A 153 7.27 -12.63 -18.04
CA GLY A 153 8.48 -12.83 -18.83
C GLY A 153 8.34 -12.29 -20.25
N SER A 154 8.53 -13.16 -21.25
CA SER A 154 8.35 -12.84 -22.68
C SER A 154 6.97 -13.21 -23.22
N SER A 155 6.07 -13.74 -22.39
CA SER A 155 4.73 -14.15 -22.83
C SER A 155 3.76 -12.97 -22.94
N ILE A 156 2.58 -13.20 -23.51
CA ILE A 156 1.49 -12.20 -23.58
C ILE A 156 0.62 -12.24 -22.31
N ASN A 157 0.84 -13.22 -21.43
CA ASN A 157 0.07 -13.36 -20.20
C ASN A 157 0.38 -12.21 -19.25
N ARG A 158 -0.67 -11.61 -18.66
CA ARG A 158 -0.56 -10.47 -17.75
C ARG A 158 0.09 -10.91 -16.43
N SER A 159 0.98 -10.06 -15.90
CA SER A 159 1.61 -10.24 -14.58
C SER A 159 0.81 -9.53 -13.49
N ILE A 160 1.24 -9.67 -12.22
CA ILE A 160 0.67 -8.87 -11.12
C ILE A 160 0.87 -7.37 -11.37
N PHE A 161 1.96 -6.97 -12.04
CA PHE A 161 2.26 -5.56 -12.33
C PHE A 161 1.26 -4.92 -13.29
N PHE A 162 0.60 -5.72 -14.14
CA PHE A 162 -0.53 -5.24 -14.94
C PHE A 162 -1.69 -4.77 -14.05
N SER A 163 -2.04 -5.57 -13.06
CA SER A 163 -3.14 -5.28 -12.14
C SER A 163 -2.78 -4.13 -11.21
N GLU A 164 -1.56 -4.14 -10.67
CA GLU A 164 -1.00 -3.04 -9.88
C GLU A 164 -1.07 -1.70 -10.63
N LEU A 165 -0.61 -1.67 -11.89
CA LEU A 165 -0.66 -0.46 -12.71
C LEU A 165 -2.09 0.02 -12.96
N LYS A 166 -3.02 -0.91 -13.18
CA LYS A 166 -4.44 -0.60 -13.38
C LYS A 166 -5.06 -0.01 -12.11
N GLU A 167 -4.75 -0.56 -10.95
CA GLU A 167 -5.28 -0.15 -9.65
C GLU A 167 -4.69 1.20 -9.22
N LYS A 168 -3.36 1.27 -9.12
CA LYS A 168 -2.63 2.46 -8.67
C LYS A 168 -2.66 3.60 -9.67
N GLY A 169 -2.49 3.30 -10.95
CA GLY A 169 -2.46 4.30 -12.02
C GLY A 169 -3.82 4.65 -12.61
N GLY A 170 -4.84 3.81 -12.38
CA GLY A 170 -6.19 3.97 -12.91
C GLY A 170 -6.35 3.62 -14.40
N LYS A 171 -5.24 3.33 -15.11
CA LYS A 171 -5.23 2.85 -16.50
C LYS A 171 -3.98 2.01 -16.76
N VAL A 172 -4.07 1.12 -17.74
CA VAL A 172 -2.92 0.36 -18.23
C VAL A 172 -2.41 1.03 -19.50
N GLN A 173 -1.37 1.84 -19.34
CA GLN A 173 -0.60 2.46 -20.41
C GLN A 173 0.88 2.31 -20.03
N VAL A 174 1.72 1.90 -20.98
CA VAL A 174 3.18 1.82 -20.80
C VAL A 174 3.89 2.62 -21.89
N PRO A 175 5.07 3.21 -21.64
CA PRO A 175 5.78 3.21 -20.36
C PRO A 175 5.02 3.98 -19.28
N ALA A 176 5.17 3.57 -18.02
CA ALA A 176 4.72 4.36 -16.90
C ALA A 176 5.83 4.44 -15.84
N LEU A 177 6.18 5.66 -15.45
CA LEU A 177 7.12 5.95 -14.38
C LEU A 177 6.35 6.13 -13.08
N GLY A 178 6.67 5.35 -12.05
CA GLY A 178 6.26 5.59 -10.67
C GLY A 178 7.43 6.05 -9.82
N ILE A 179 7.22 7.10 -9.01
CA ILE A 179 8.18 7.58 -8.01
C ILE A 179 7.37 8.24 -6.89
N ASP A 180 7.70 7.90 -5.64
CA ASP A 180 6.93 8.30 -4.46
C ASP A 180 5.41 8.03 -4.69
N ASP A 181 4.54 9.01 -4.44
CA ASP A 181 3.08 8.89 -4.65
C ASP A 181 2.62 9.32 -6.05
N CYS A 182 3.53 9.42 -7.03
CA CYS A 182 3.26 9.95 -8.36
C CYS A 182 3.43 8.91 -9.48
N ILE A 183 2.67 9.09 -10.56
CA ILE A 183 2.80 8.29 -11.79
C ILE A 183 2.74 9.16 -13.05
N MET A 184 3.60 8.88 -14.04
CA MET A 184 3.69 9.59 -15.32
C MET A 184 3.73 8.60 -16.48
N TYR A 185 3.10 8.94 -17.62
CA TYR A 185 2.89 8.01 -18.73
C TYR A 185 3.54 8.43 -20.06
N GLU A 186 3.85 9.71 -20.23
CA GLU A 186 4.34 10.22 -21.51
C GLU A 186 5.85 10.00 -21.62
N SER A 187 6.30 9.20 -22.59
CA SER A 187 7.70 8.78 -22.70
C SER A 187 8.68 9.94 -22.75
N ASP A 188 8.29 11.03 -23.42
CA ASP A 188 9.16 12.19 -23.62
C ASP A 188 9.29 13.02 -22.34
N GLU A 189 8.22 13.08 -21.54
CA GLU A 189 8.25 13.70 -20.22
C GLU A 189 9.02 12.84 -19.22
N ILE A 190 8.87 11.51 -19.28
CA ILE A 190 9.66 10.57 -18.48
C ILE A 190 11.17 10.74 -18.76
N ILE A 191 11.55 10.85 -20.04
CA ILE A 191 12.95 11.08 -20.43
C ILE A 191 13.45 12.43 -19.91
N LYS A 192 12.66 13.51 -20.02
CA LYS A 192 13.02 14.82 -19.46
C LYS A 192 13.24 14.76 -17.95
N PHE A 193 12.36 14.05 -17.23
CA PHE A 193 12.53 13.82 -15.80
C PHE A 193 13.85 13.12 -15.47
N TYR A 194 14.18 12.03 -16.16
CA TYR A 194 15.43 11.31 -15.90
C TYR A 194 16.67 12.13 -16.24
N LYS A 195 16.64 12.93 -17.31
CA LYS A 195 17.74 13.84 -17.64
C LYS A 195 18.01 14.83 -16.51
N HIS A 196 16.97 15.47 -15.99
CA HIS A 196 17.09 16.35 -14.83
C HIS A 196 17.61 15.61 -13.61
N LEU A 197 17.10 14.40 -13.34
CA LEU A 197 17.52 13.62 -12.17
C LEU A 197 19.01 13.24 -12.25
N ILE A 198 19.49 12.88 -13.44
CA ILE A 198 20.89 12.58 -13.72
C ILE A 198 21.75 13.85 -13.52
N GLU A 199 21.35 14.98 -14.10
CA GLU A 199 22.06 16.26 -13.93
C GLU A 199 22.11 16.69 -12.45
N LYS A 200 21.04 16.45 -11.69
CA LYS A 200 20.97 16.75 -10.26
C LYS A 200 21.93 15.91 -9.43
N VAL A 201 22.13 14.63 -9.76
CA VAL A 201 23.08 13.77 -9.03
C VAL A 201 24.52 13.99 -9.46
N GLU A 202 24.76 14.37 -10.72
CA GLU A 202 26.08 14.74 -11.25
C GLU A 202 26.54 16.12 -10.74
N GLY A 203 25.62 17.08 -10.60
CA GLY A 203 25.88 18.43 -10.12
C GLY A 203 26.00 18.57 -8.60
N GLY A 204 26.07 17.47 -7.86
CA GLY A 204 26.13 17.44 -6.39
C GLY A 204 27.44 17.93 -5.76
N ASP A 205 28.45 18.29 -6.56
CA ASP A 205 29.79 18.72 -6.12
C ASP A 205 30.08 20.22 -6.32
N GLY A 206 29.07 21.09 -6.29
CA GLY A 206 29.31 22.53 -6.39
C GLY A 206 28.19 23.38 -5.85
N ASP A 207 28.24 23.72 -4.56
CA ASP A 207 27.94 25.09 -4.06
C ASP A 207 28.26 25.21 -2.55
N SER A 208 29.40 25.84 -2.24
CA SER A 208 29.54 26.95 -1.26
C SER A 208 31.00 27.22 -0.85
N GLU A 209 31.85 27.60 -1.81
CA GLU A 209 32.86 28.63 -1.54
C GLU A 209 32.58 29.79 -2.49
N ASP A 210 31.69 30.69 -2.07
CA ASP A 210 31.73 32.06 -2.56
C ASP A 210 32.02 32.98 -1.37
N SER A 211 33.32 33.19 -1.22
CA SER A 211 34.00 34.39 -0.75
C SER A 211 33.08 35.61 -0.62
N GLN A 212 32.88 36.04 0.63
CA GLN A 212 32.55 37.43 0.91
C GLN A 212 33.80 38.28 0.65
N GLU A 213 33.86 38.94 -0.50
CA GLU A 213 34.61 40.19 -0.69
C GLU A 213 33.61 41.31 -1.03
N GLU A 214 33.33 42.17 -0.05
CA GLU A 214 33.54 43.64 -0.10
C GLU A 214 33.16 44.29 1.25
#